data_AF-A0A523WSJ0-F1
#
_entry.id   AF-A0A523WSJ0-F1
#
_cell.length_a   1.000
_cell.length_b   1.000
_cell.length_c   1.000
_cell.angle_alpha   90.00
_cell.angle_beta   90.00
_cell.angle_gamma   90.00
#
_symmetry.space_group_name_H-M   'P 1'
#
loop_
_entity.id
_entity.type
_entity.pdbx_description
1 polymer ?
#
loop_
_entity_poly.entity_id
_entity_poly.type
_entity_poly.pdbx_seq_one_letter_code
_entity_poly.pdbx_strand_id
1 'polypeptide(L)'
;PGDARGGEIRQLDLATILGRGKLEEIPRLRPGDTVDVPRNAEISAGRAPTSSLFKGAEVFYVYGQVKNPGLYELGGNTDLLKAIILAGGPTPVADLSKVRVISPGEGNSTVLTYDLDKYSRQGTPGEVEIHARETIMVPLKGGGKATGKKILSFIKQTLPIISVAITTYISIRLFRERN
;
A
#
# COMPACT_ATOMS: atom_id res chain seq x y z
N PRO A 1 -34.61 -3.39 14.46
CA PRO A 1 -35.30 -2.08 14.54
C PRO A 1 -34.45 -1.11 15.36
N GLY A 2 -33.66 -0.27 14.67
CA GLY A 2 -32.82 0.75 15.29
C GLY A 2 -33.59 2.06 15.35
N ASP A 3 -33.74 2.61 16.55
CA ASP A 3 -34.55 3.80 16.80
C ASP A 3 -33.84 5.06 16.32
N ALA A 4 -34.52 5.81 15.45
CA ALA A 4 -34.14 7.12 14.92
C ALA A 4 -34.30 8.24 15.96
N ARG A 5 -33.55 8.17 17.07
CA ARG A 5 -33.37 9.30 18.00
C ARG A 5 -31.88 9.56 18.13
N GLY A 6 -31.45 10.77 17.77
CA GLY A 6 -30.04 11.17 17.65
C GLY A 6 -29.23 10.78 18.88
N GLY A 7 -28.47 9.70 18.77
CA GLY A 7 -27.43 9.34 19.72
C GLY A 7 -26.31 10.37 19.61
N GLU A 8 -25.94 10.97 20.73
CA GLU A 8 -24.78 11.86 20.78
C GLU A 8 -23.51 11.02 20.61
N ILE A 9 -22.88 11.10 19.43
CA ILE A 9 -21.60 10.42 19.18
C ILE A 9 -20.52 11.25 19.87
N ARG A 10 -19.98 10.73 20.97
CA ARG A 10 -18.85 11.32 21.69
C ARG A 10 -17.57 10.58 21.34
N GLN A 11 -16.72 11.22 20.55
CA GLN A 11 -15.39 10.70 20.28
C GLN A 11 -14.47 11.02 21.46
N LEU A 12 -13.92 9.98 22.09
CA LEU A 12 -13.11 10.10 23.29
C LEU A 12 -11.78 9.36 23.11
N ASP A 13 -10.68 10.07 23.33
CA ASP A 13 -9.36 9.45 23.42
C ASP A 13 -9.13 8.89 24.82
N LEU A 14 -9.54 7.63 25.01
CA LEU A 14 -9.38 6.90 26.26
C LEU A 14 -7.90 6.74 26.67
N ALA A 15 -6.96 6.67 25.71
CA ALA A 15 -5.55 6.45 26.03
C ALA A 15 -4.94 7.63 26.77
N THR A 16 -5.25 8.85 26.31
CA THR A 16 -4.78 10.09 26.94
C THR A 16 -5.39 10.28 28.34
N ILE A 17 -6.66 9.92 28.52
CA ILE A 17 -7.39 10.10 29.79
C ILE A 17 -6.90 9.11 30.85
N LEU A 18 -6.73 7.84 30.48
CA LEU A 18 -6.21 6.81 31.36
C LEU A 18 -4.74 7.07 31.73
N GLY A 19 -3.93 7.55 30.78
CA GLY A 19 -2.52 7.89 31.01
C GLY A 19 -2.30 9.09 31.94
N ARG A 20 -3.25 10.02 32.01
CA ARG A 20 -3.19 11.21 32.88
C ARG A 20 -3.94 11.04 34.21
N GLY A 21 -4.55 9.87 34.44
CA GLY A 21 -5.30 9.57 35.67
C GLY A 21 -6.61 10.34 35.83
N LYS A 22 -7.12 10.99 34.77
CA LYS A 22 -8.31 11.84 34.82
C LYS A 22 -9.59 11.07 34.55
N LEU A 23 -9.87 10.06 35.37
CA LEU A 23 -11.03 9.17 35.20
C LEU A 23 -12.39 9.90 35.27
N GLU A 24 -12.41 11.11 35.80
CA GLU A 24 -13.57 11.99 35.90
C GLU A 24 -14.08 12.46 34.52
N GLU A 25 -13.23 12.44 33.50
CA GLU A 25 -13.57 12.82 32.11
C GLU A 25 -14.23 11.66 31.33
N ILE A 26 -14.31 10.45 31.90
CA ILE A 26 -14.95 9.29 31.27
C ILE A 26 -16.48 9.38 31.46
N PRO A 27 -17.27 9.45 30.37
CA PRO A 27 -18.72 9.51 30.47
C PRO A 27 -19.27 8.20 31.05
N ARG A 28 -20.26 8.32 31.94
CA ARG A 28 -20.95 7.14 32.49
C ARG A 28 -21.85 6.52 31.42
N LEU A 29 -21.58 5.25 31.10
CA LEU A 29 -22.37 4.48 30.15
C LEU A 29 -23.74 4.10 30.75
N ARG A 30 -24.79 4.21 29.95
CA ARG A 30 -26.16 3.77 30.26
C ARG A 30 -26.49 2.48 29.50
N PRO A 31 -27.43 1.66 30.00
CA PRO A 31 -27.93 0.53 29.23
C PRO A 31 -28.48 0.99 27.87
N GLY A 32 -27.93 0.45 26.78
CA GLY A 32 -28.25 0.86 25.41
C GLY A 32 -27.14 1.62 24.68
N ASP A 33 -26.10 2.07 25.40
CA ASP A 33 -24.94 2.71 24.78
C ASP A 33 -24.12 1.70 23.98
N THR A 34 -23.66 2.11 22.79
CA THR A 34 -22.74 1.32 21.96
C THR A 34 -21.36 1.95 22.02
N VAL A 35 -20.38 1.16 22.48
CA VAL A 35 -18.97 1.57 22.48
C VAL A 35 -18.29 0.91 21.30
N ASP A 36 -17.84 1.73 20.33
CA ASP A 36 -17.03 1.26 19.21
C ASP A 36 -15.56 1.56 19.48
N VAL A 37 -14.75 0.51 19.57
CA VAL A 37 -13.29 0.62 19.73
C VAL A 37 -12.67 0.26 18.39
N PRO A 38 -12.22 1.25 17.59
CA PRO A 38 -11.63 0.96 16.30
C PRO A 38 -10.36 0.14 16.52
N ARG A 39 -10.32 -1.06 15.92
CA ARG A 39 -9.09 -1.85 15.84
C ARG A 39 -8.13 -1.04 14.96
N ASN A 40 -7.09 -0.49 15.55
CA ASN A 40 -5.99 0.15 14.84
C ASN A 40 -5.52 -0.76 13.70
N ALA A 41 -5.67 -0.28 12.47
CA ALA A 41 -5.43 -1.03 11.23
C ALA A 41 -3.96 -1.48 11.05
N GLU A 42 -3.06 -1.10 11.97
CA GLU A 42 -1.66 -1.51 11.98
C GLU A 42 -1.46 -3.01 12.31
N ILE A 43 -2.45 -3.71 12.86
CA ILE A 43 -2.32 -5.13 13.27
C ILE A 43 -2.85 -6.11 12.21
N SER A 44 -3.25 -5.64 11.01
CA SER A 44 -3.75 -6.52 9.93
C SER A 44 -2.71 -6.91 8.88
N ALA A 45 -1.45 -6.50 9.00
CA ALA A 45 -0.39 -6.92 8.09
C ALA A 45 0.56 -7.90 8.79
N GLY A 46 0.31 -9.21 8.63
CA GLY A 46 1.18 -10.29 9.10
C GLY A 46 2.56 -10.37 8.43
N ARG A 47 3.20 -9.24 8.12
CA ARG A 47 4.60 -9.12 7.69
C ARG A 47 5.18 -7.74 8.03
N ALA A 48 6.18 -7.79 8.89
CA ALA A 48 7.23 -6.80 9.18
C ALA A 48 6.87 -5.55 10.04
N PRO A 49 7.47 -5.41 11.24
CA PRO A 49 7.28 -4.29 12.16
C PRO A 49 8.13 -3.06 11.76
N THR A 50 8.19 -2.73 10.46
CA THR A 50 9.12 -1.70 9.98
C THR A 50 8.49 -0.30 9.92
N SER A 51 7.16 -0.18 9.96
CA SER A 51 6.48 1.12 9.96
C SER A 51 6.70 1.93 11.25
N SER A 52 6.96 1.27 12.39
CA SER A 52 7.23 1.94 13.66
C SER A 52 8.67 2.45 13.81
N LEU A 53 9.63 1.91 13.06
CA LEU A 53 11.04 2.36 13.07
C LEU A 53 11.23 3.70 12.35
N PHE A 54 10.33 4.04 11.43
CA PHE A 54 10.40 5.23 10.59
C PHE A 54 9.25 6.21 10.84
N LYS A 55 8.72 6.25 12.07
CA LYS A 55 7.60 7.14 12.42
C LYS A 55 7.99 8.61 12.19
N GLY A 56 7.52 9.18 11.08
CA GLY A 56 7.80 10.56 10.66
C GLY A 56 8.89 10.71 9.60
N ALA A 57 9.58 9.64 9.20
CA ALA A 57 10.55 9.66 8.11
C ALA A 57 9.88 9.30 6.78
N GLU A 58 10.21 10.04 5.73
CA GLU A 58 9.87 9.66 4.37
C GLU A 58 10.76 8.47 3.98
N VAL A 59 10.15 7.39 3.49
CA VAL A 59 10.87 6.14 3.15
C VAL A 59 10.47 5.63 1.79
N PHE A 60 11.37 4.92 1.13
CA PHE A 60 11.10 4.17 -0.09
C PHE A 60 11.49 2.69 0.09
N TYR A 61 10.90 1.81 -0.70
CA TYR A 61 11.17 0.37 -0.62
C TYR A 61 11.92 -0.12 -1.84
N VAL A 62 13.00 -0.89 -1.64
CA VAL A 62 13.74 -1.54 -2.73
C VAL A 62 13.64 -3.04 -2.60
N TYR A 63 13.23 -3.73 -3.67
CA TYR A 63 13.14 -5.19 -3.69
C TYR A 63 13.54 -5.79 -5.04
N GLY A 64 13.81 -7.11 -5.02
CA GLY A 64 14.24 -7.86 -6.19
C GLY A 64 15.73 -8.15 -6.18
N GLN A 65 16.37 -8.07 -7.35
CA GLN A 65 17.75 -8.51 -7.59
C GLN A 65 18.80 -7.45 -7.19
N VAL A 66 18.74 -6.99 -5.94
CA VAL A 66 19.73 -6.12 -5.28
C VAL A 66 20.41 -6.88 -4.14
N LYS A 67 21.58 -6.42 -3.67
CA LYS A 67 22.29 -7.10 -2.57
C LYS A 67 21.51 -7.07 -1.26
N ASN A 68 20.97 -5.91 -0.90
CA ASN A 68 20.25 -5.67 0.35
C ASN A 68 18.83 -5.15 0.03
N PRO A 69 17.83 -6.01 -0.21
CA PRO A 69 16.45 -5.55 -0.34
C PRO A 69 15.91 -5.08 1.02
N GLY A 70 15.11 -4.01 1.04
CA GLY A 70 14.65 -3.42 2.30
C GLY A 70 14.02 -2.03 2.16
N LEU A 71 13.66 -1.47 3.30
CA LEU A 71 13.20 -0.08 3.44
C LEU A 71 14.40 0.84 3.65
N TYR A 72 14.36 1.99 2.99
CA TYR A 72 15.40 3.00 3.02
C TYR A 72 14.79 4.37 3.30
N GLU A 73 15.50 5.18 4.05
CA GLU A 73 15.13 6.57 4.32
C GLU A 73 15.33 7.42 3.07
N LEU A 74 14.33 8.24 2.76
CA LEU A 74 14.37 9.20 1.69
C LEU A 74 15.16 10.43 2.14
N GLY A 75 16.33 10.63 1.54
CA GLY A 75 17.09 11.88 1.70
C GLY A 75 16.70 12.90 0.64
N GLY A 76 17.01 14.19 0.88
CA GLY A 76 16.54 15.29 0.04
C GLY A 76 16.92 15.28 -1.45
N ASN A 77 17.90 14.48 -1.87
CA ASN A 77 18.22 14.23 -3.29
C ASN A 77 18.41 12.71 -3.49
N THR A 78 17.32 11.95 -3.52
CA THR A 78 17.37 10.48 -3.72
C THR A 78 16.93 10.12 -5.12
N ASP A 79 17.90 9.84 -5.99
CA ASP A 79 17.63 9.37 -7.34
C ASP A 79 17.52 7.85 -7.40
N LEU A 80 16.92 7.33 -8.47
CA LEU A 80 16.79 5.89 -8.72
C LEU A 80 18.13 5.13 -8.67
N LEU A 81 19.19 5.73 -9.21
CA LEU A 81 20.53 5.15 -9.14
C LEU A 81 21.06 5.11 -7.70
N LYS A 82 20.91 6.22 -6.97
CA LYS A 82 21.33 6.32 -5.57
C LYS A 82 20.57 5.34 -4.69
N ALA A 83 19.28 5.16 -4.91
CA ALA A 83 18.46 4.17 -4.24
C ALA A 83 19.00 2.73 -4.42
N ILE A 84 19.43 2.38 -5.63
CA ILE A 84 20.04 1.05 -5.89
C ILE A 84 21.43 0.93 -5.25
N ILE A 85 22.21 2.02 -5.21
CA ILE A 85 23.50 2.07 -4.51
C ILE A 85 23.30 1.86 -3.00
N LEU A 86 22.32 2.53 -2.39
CA LEU A 86 21.94 2.34 -0.98
C LEU A 86 21.55 0.88 -0.70
N ALA A 87 20.91 0.22 -1.66
CA ALA A 87 20.61 -1.21 -1.61
C ALA A 87 21.82 -2.15 -1.82
N GLY A 88 23.05 -1.62 -1.83
CA GLY A 88 24.29 -2.38 -2.03
C GLY A 88 24.63 -2.68 -3.49
N GLY A 89 23.89 -2.11 -4.42
CA GLY A 89 24.01 -2.32 -5.86
C GLY A 89 23.24 -3.55 -6.38
N PRO A 90 23.17 -3.71 -7.70
CA PRO A 90 22.51 -4.85 -8.32
C PRO A 90 23.29 -6.14 -8.13
N THR A 91 22.58 -7.27 -8.14
CA THR A 91 23.19 -8.60 -8.20
C THR A 91 23.64 -8.93 -9.64
N PRO A 92 24.52 -9.94 -9.86
CA PRO A 92 24.98 -10.32 -11.21
C PRO A 92 23.85 -10.73 -12.18
N VAL A 93 22.73 -11.19 -11.63
CA VAL A 93 21.56 -11.68 -12.37
C VAL A 93 20.45 -10.62 -12.53
N ALA A 94 20.68 -9.39 -12.09
CA ALA A 94 19.73 -8.28 -12.16
C ALA A 94 19.53 -7.74 -13.58
N ASP A 95 18.29 -7.53 -14.01
CA ASP A 95 17.95 -6.89 -15.29
C ASP A 95 17.76 -5.38 -15.11
N LEU A 96 18.86 -4.63 -15.29
CA LEU A 96 18.90 -3.19 -15.17
C LEU A 96 18.16 -2.46 -16.29
N SER A 97 17.87 -3.13 -17.42
CA SER A 97 17.14 -2.54 -18.54
C SER A 97 15.64 -2.33 -18.26
N LYS A 98 15.12 -2.91 -17.18
CA LYS A 98 13.69 -2.96 -16.84
C LYS A 98 13.41 -2.69 -15.37
N VAL A 99 14.18 -1.81 -14.74
CA VAL A 99 13.90 -1.42 -13.36
C VAL A 99 12.56 -0.71 -13.30
N ARG A 100 11.70 -1.09 -12.36
CA ARG A 100 10.36 -0.52 -12.24
C ARG A 100 10.25 0.33 -10.99
N VAL A 101 9.73 1.54 -11.13
CA VAL A 101 9.30 2.39 -10.01
C VAL A 101 7.79 2.31 -9.94
N ILE A 102 7.29 1.98 -8.76
CA ILE A 102 5.88 1.82 -8.47
C ILE A 102 5.49 2.94 -7.52
N SER A 103 4.71 3.89 -8.03
CA SER A 103 4.20 5.01 -7.25
C SER A 103 2.78 4.68 -6.77
N PRO A 104 2.51 4.74 -5.45
CA PRO A 104 1.16 4.52 -4.93
C PRO A 104 0.25 5.69 -5.32
N GLY A 105 -0.93 5.40 -5.86
CA GLY A 105 -1.99 6.39 -6.14
C GLY A 105 -3.31 6.02 -5.44
N GLU A 106 -4.25 6.96 -5.37
CA GLU A 106 -5.58 6.82 -4.72
C GLU A 106 -6.55 5.88 -5.47
N GLY A 107 -6.10 4.66 -5.80
CA GLY A 107 -6.91 3.62 -6.43
C GLY A 107 -6.19 2.85 -7.54
N ASN A 108 -5.16 3.44 -8.14
CA ASN A 108 -4.30 2.79 -9.14
C ASN A 108 -2.83 3.08 -8.83
N SER A 109 -1.97 2.06 -8.91
CA SER A 109 -0.52 2.24 -8.82
C SER A 109 0.06 2.53 -10.20
N THR A 110 0.82 3.62 -10.31
CA THR A 110 1.56 3.94 -11.54
C THR A 110 2.85 3.13 -11.55
N VAL A 111 3.15 2.47 -12.67
CA VAL A 111 4.38 1.69 -12.84
C VAL A 111 5.17 2.29 -13.99
N LEU A 112 6.28 2.94 -13.68
CA LEU A 112 7.23 3.44 -14.66
C LEU A 112 8.40 2.47 -14.80
N THR A 113 8.87 2.24 -16.02
CA THR A 113 10.00 1.34 -16.29
C THR A 113 11.17 2.15 -16.84
N TYR A 114 12.32 1.97 -16.21
CA TYR A 114 13.56 2.66 -16.54
C TYR A 114 14.63 1.68 -16.99
N ASP A 115 15.36 2.08 -18.01
CA ASP A 115 16.51 1.35 -18.55
C ASP A 115 17.79 1.96 -17.98
N LEU A 116 18.29 1.36 -16.90
CA LEU A 116 19.52 1.79 -16.23
C LEU A 116 20.79 1.31 -16.95
N ASP A 117 20.69 0.34 -17.86
CA ASP A 117 21.84 -0.09 -18.66
C ASP A 117 22.32 1.02 -19.60
N LYS A 118 21.39 1.85 -20.07
CA LYS A 118 21.72 3.07 -20.83
C LYS A 118 22.55 4.04 -19.99
N TYR A 119 22.32 4.14 -18.69
CA TYR A 119 23.09 5.05 -17.82
C TYR A 119 24.55 4.63 -17.72
N SER A 120 24.82 3.34 -17.52
CA SER A 120 26.20 2.83 -17.46
C SER A 120 26.95 3.01 -18.79
N ARG A 121 26.25 3.06 -19.92
CA ARG A 121 26.86 3.09 -21.26
C ARG A 121 26.97 4.49 -21.85
N GLN A 122 26.01 5.36 -21.58
CA GLN A 122 25.86 6.66 -22.24
C GLN A 122 26.20 7.83 -21.30
N GLY A 123 26.34 7.60 -20.00
CA GLY A 123 26.81 8.61 -19.05
C GLY A 123 25.83 9.74 -18.75
N THR A 124 24.61 9.71 -19.31
CA THR A 124 23.55 10.68 -19.02
C THR A 124 22.53 10.05 -18.08
N PRO A 125 22.56 10.34 -16.77
CA PRO A 125 21.51 9.91 -15.88
C PRO A 125 20.19 10.54 -16.32
N GLY A 126 19.14 9.73 -16.43
CA GLY A 126 17.81 10.27 -16.24
C GLY A 126 17.73 10.62 -14.77
N GLU A 127 17.55 11.90 -14.47
CA GLU A 127 17.32 12.39 -13.11
C GLU A 127 15.92 11.93 -12.70
N VAL A 128 15.83 10.65 -12.33
CA VAL A 128 14.61 10.03 -11.84
C VAL A 128 14.64 10.15 -10.34
N GLU A 129 14.07 11.24 -9.87
CA GLU A 129 13.86 11.48 -8.45
C GLU A 129 12.86 10.46 -7.90
N ILE A 130 13.19 9.91 -6.73
CA ILE A 130 12.34 8.96 -6.01
C ILE A 130 11.60 9.72 -4.94
N HIS A 131 10.30 9.46 -4.83
CA HIS A 131 9.45 10.07 -3.82
C HIS A 131 9.17 9.11 -2.67
N ALA A 132 8.64 9.69 -1.58
CA ALA A 132 8.21 8.93 -0.42
C ALA A 132 7.16 7.87 -0.83
N ARG A 133 7.28 6.70 -0.21
CA ARG A 133 6.37 5.55 -0.36
C ARG A 133 6.43 4.88 -1.73
N GLU A 134 7.34 5.31 -2.60
CA GLU A 134 7.58 4.61 -3.86
C GLU A 134 8.31 3.29 -3.64
N THR A 135 8.07 2.36 -4.55
CA THR A 135 8.72 1.06 -4.53
C THR A 135 9.54 0.83 -5.79
N ILE A 136 10.81 0.51 -5.61
CA ILE A 136 11.75 0.16 -6.68
C ILE A 136 11.88 -1.35 -6.78
N MET A 137 11.53 -1.89 -7.94
CA MET A 137 11.66 -3.30 -8.26
C MET A 137 12.78 -3.52 -9.28
N VAL A 138 13.77 -4.32 -8.91
CA VAL A 138 14.83 -4.76 -9.82
C VAL A 138 14.56 -6.20 -10.27
N PRO A 139 14.18 -6.44 -11.54
CA PRO A 139 13.87 -7.79 -12.02
C PRO A 139 15.10 -8.67 -12.23
N LEU A 140 14.85 -9.97 -12.42
CA LEU A 140 15.84 -10.96 -12.85
C LEU A 140 15.99 -10.95 -14.39
N LYS A 141 17.22 -11.06 -14.90
CA LYS A 141 17.50 -11.27 -16.33
C LYS A 141 16.72 -12.48 -16.83
N GLY A 142 15.88 -12.27 -17.85
CA GLY A 142 15.08 -13.32 -18.49
C GLY A 142 13.67 -13.56 -17.92
N GLY A 143 13.27 -12.89 -16.83
CA GLY A 143 11.95 -13.09 -16.19
C GLY A 143 10.74 -12.41 -16.85
N GLY A 144 10.96 -11.51 -17.82
CA GLY A 144 9.94 -10.59 -18.33
C GLY A 144 8.85 -11.17 -19.25
N LYS A 145 8.88 -12.46 -19.61
CA LYS A 145 7.90 -13.07 -20.53
C LYS A 145 6.84 -13.95 -19.85
N ALA A 146 6.97 -14.26 -18.56
CA ALA A 146 6.17 -15.32 -17.91
C ALA A 146 5.01 -14.81 -17.02
N THR A 147 5.03 -13.55 -16.55
CA THR A 147 4.06 -13.08 -15.54
C THR A 147 2.76 -12.57 -16.15
N GLY A 148 2.80 -11.82 -17.26
CA GLY A 148 1.60 -11.33 -17.94
C GLY A 148 0.78 -12.42 -18.63
N LYS A 149 1.43 -13.48 -19.12
CA LYS A 149 0.78 -14.59 -19.83
C LYS A 149 0.08 -15.59 -18.89
N LYS A 150 0.53 -15.71 -17.63
CA LYS A 150 -0.09 -16.57 -16.60
C LYS A 150 -1.28 -15.93 -15.88
N ILE A 151 -1.33 -14.60 -15.74
CA ILE A 151 -2.45 -13.91 -15.08
C ILE A 151 -3.71 -13.94 -15.95
N LEU A 152 -3.55 -13.90 -17.28
CA LEU A 152 -4.67 -13.96 -18.20
C LEU A 152 -5.31 -15.36 -18.33
N SER A 153 -4.62 -16.43 -17.89
CA SER A 153 -5.23 -17.78 -17.80
C SER A 153 -6.08 -17.97 -16.55
N PHE A 154 -5.98 -17.08 -15.54
CA PHE A 154 -6.88 -17.09 -14.38
C PHE A 154 -8.16 -16.29 -14.63
N ILE A 155 -8.06 -15.12 -15.29
CA ILE A 155 -9.21 -14.25 -15.56
C ILE A 155 -10.26 -14.93 -16.45
N LYS A 156 -9.87 -15.88 -17.32
CA LYS A 156 -10.80 -16.64 -18.16
C LYS A 156 -11.56 -17.77 -17.44
N GLN A 157 -11.16 -18.19 -16.23
CA GLN A 157 -11.70 -19.40 -15.59
C GLN A 157 -12.63 -19.14 -14.38
N THR A 158 -12.71 -17.92 -13.86
CA THR A 158 -13.59 -17.53 -12.72
C THR A 158 -14.75 -16.60 -13.11
N LEU A 159 -15.23 -16.71 -14.36
CA LEU A 159 -16.28 -15.84 -14.91
C LEU A 159 -17.74 -16.02 -14.40
N PRO A 160 -18.16 -16.95 -13.52
CA PRO A 160 -19.54 -16.91 -13.02
C PRO A 160 -19.78 -16.06 -11.75
N ILE A 161 -18.76 -15.59 -11.01
CA ILE A 161 -19.00 -14.95 -9.70
C ILE A 161 -19.39 -13.46 -9.81
N ILE A 162 -18.72 -12.71 -10.69
CA ILE A 162 -18.98 -11.26 -10.82
C ILE A 162 -20.37 -11.02 -11.45
N SER A 163 -20.83 -11.91 -12.33
CA SER A 163 -22.14 -11.77 -12.98
C SER A 163 -23.30 -11.87 -12.00
N VAL A 164 -23.27 -12.80 -11.04
CA VAL A 164 -24.39 -13.01 -10.11
C VAL A 164 -24.58 -11.80 -9.20
N ALA A 165 -23.50 -11.25 -8.64
CA ALA A 165 -23.59 -10.10 -7.73
C ALA A 165 -24.16 -8.85 -8.41
N ILE A 166 -23.75 -8.58 -9.66
CA ILE A 166 -24.26 -7.44 -10.43
C ILE A 166 -25.75 -7.63 -10.75
N THR A 167 -26.16 -8.82 -11.20
CA THR A 167 -27.57 -9.10 -11.48
C THR A 167 -28.43 -9.01 -10.22
N THR A 168 -27.99 -9.58 -9.11
CA THR A 168 -28.70 -9.51 -7.82
C THR A 168 -28.85 -8.07 -7.34
N TYR A 169 -27.80 -7.26 -7.46
CA TYR A 169 -27.85 -5.84 -7.07
C TYR A 169 -28.85 -5.05 -7.93
N ILE A 170 -28.82 -5.22 -9.26
CA ILE A 170 -29.75 -4.55 -10.17
C ILE A 170 -31.20 -4.95 -9.88
N SER A 171 -31.47 -6.24 -9.64
CA SER A 171 -32.83 -6.71 -9.31
C SER A 171 -33.36 -6.13 -7.99
N ILE A 172 -32.52 -6.08 -6.94
CA ILE A 172 -32.91 -5.48 -5.65
C ILE A 172 -33.21 -3.98 -5.82
N ARG A 173 -32.42 -3.28 -6.63
CA ARG A 173 -32.57 -1.83 -6.86
C ARG A 173 -33.83 -1.51 -7.66
N LEU A 174 -34.14 -2.29 -8.70
CA LEU A 174 -35.34 -2.11 -9.52
C LEU A 174 -36.64 -2.48 -8.78
N PHE A 175 -36.61 -3.44 -7.86
CA PHE A 175 -37.76 -3.79 -7.04
C PHE A 175 -38.15 -2.68 -6.05
N ARG A 176 -37.16 -1.98 -5.49
CA ARG A 176 -37.39 -0.84 -4.58
C ARG A 176 -37.91 0.42 -5.29
N GLU A 177 -37.79 0.52 -6.61
CA GLU A 177 -38.30 1.65 -7.39
C GLU A 177 -39.74 1.44 -7.89
N ARG A 178 -40.30 0.22 -7.78
CA ARG A 178 -41.68 -0.11 -8.22
C ARG A 178 -42.72 -0.26 -7.09
N ASN A 179 -42.30 -0.23 -5.82
CA ASN A 179 -43.17 -0.27 -4.64
C ASN A 179 -42.94 0.98 -3.79
#